data_AF-A0A1V6JB14-F1
#
_entry.id   AF-A0A1V6JB14-F1
#
_cell.length_a   1.000
_cell.length_b   1.000
_cell.length_c   1.000
_cell.angle_alpha   90.00
_cell.angle_beta   90.00
_cell.angle_gamma   90.00
#
_symmetry.space_group_name_H-M   'P 1'
#
loop_
_entity.id
_entity.type
_entity.pdbx_description
1 polymer ?
#
loop_
_entity_poly.entity_id
_entity_poly.type
_entity_poly.pdbx_seq_one_letter_code
_entity_poly.pdbx_strand_id
1 'polypeptide(L)'
;MPPTPIGIDGIALDIASDRGIWYVGIYRDGEKIADDASRGNPLITKGTAKRIADRMKKEFPHLDRKAVQGAVDRFFEAVREADEALTSDAVYRVISATERVEREMSDPPAYVVYLDNGDCLEFSNRDLAAAQPISINERWQAIRFEPLRATQRDFGEIIDHWFSMAVPVDPPGAKSPWERITEKLETRIAPLPRETDRSALKKHGIWQDPKPDGLLWVRSDLIQEVITEAGENPNDGRFARYLEREKILIERSKKIRVPGAGVPPRAWGLAPEFKIDLDDAPGGSLADDPVGD
;
A
#
# COMPACT_ATOMS: atom_id res chain seq x y z
N MET A 1 -13.95 -20.12 -21.35
CA MET A 1 -15.18 -20.93 -21.12
C MET A 1 -15.23 -22.07 -22.13
N PRO A 2 -15.89 -23.22 -21.84
CA PRO A 2 -16.05 -24.30 -22.82
C PRO A 2 -16.97 -23.88 -23.99
N PRO A 3 -16.94 -24.61 -25.13
CA PRO A 3 -17.87 -24.37 -26.23
C PRO A 3 -19.33 -24.56 -25.81
N THR A 4 -20.13 -23.51 -25.96
CA THR A 4 -21.53 -23.46 -25.54
C THR A 4 -22.44 -23.30 -26.77
N PRO A 5 -23.47 -24.15 -26.94
CA PRO A 5 -24.43 -24.03 -28.03
C PRO A 5 -25.16 -22.69 -28.02
N ILE A 6 -25.34 -22.07 -29.19
CA ILE A 6 -25.96 -20.74 -29.31
C ILE A 6 -27.40 -20.76 -29.85
N GLY A 7 -28.02 -21.95 -29.91
CA GLY A 7 -29.37 -22.12 -30.46
C GLY A 7 -29.41 -22.11 -32.00
N ILE A 8 -28.29 -22.43 -32.64
CA ILE A 8 -28.20 -22.76 -34.07
C ILE A 8 -27.71 -24.19 -34.17
N ASP A 9 -28.36 -25.00 -35.00
CA ASP A 9 -28.09 -26.42 -35.09
C ASP A 9 -26.62 -26.72 -35.39
N GLY A 10 -26.02 -27.57 -34.56
CA GLY A 10 -24.61 -27.94 -34.61
C GLY A 10 -23.62 -26.84 -34.22
N ILE A 11 -24.03 -25.59 -33.94
CA ILE A 11 -23.09 -24.48 -33.69
C ILE A 11 -22.94 -24.16 -32.20
N ALA A 12 -21.68 -24.09 -31.76
CA ALA A 12 -21.28 -23.64 -30.43
C ALA A 12 -20.19 -22.57 -30.51
N LEU A 13 -20.12 -21.72 -29.47
CA LEU A 13 -19.07 -20.71 -29.31
C LEU A 13 -18.33 -20.90 -27.99
N ASP A 14 -17.03 -20.68 -27.99
CA ASP A 14 -16.27 -20.42 -26.76
C ASP A 14 -15.73 -18.99 -26.74
N ILE A 15 -15.30 -18.56 -25.56
CA ILE A 15 -14.57 -17.31 -25.36
C ILE A 15 -13.32 -17.61 -24.55
N ALA A 16 -12.18 -17.18 -25.07
CA ALA A 16 -10.89 -17.28 -24.42
C ALA A 16 -10.07 -15.98 -24.59
N SER A 17 -9.11 -15.77 -23.70
CA SER A 17 -8.07 -14.73 -23.85
C SER A 17 -6.72 -15.41 -23.82
N ASP A 18 -5.83 -15.06 -24.75
CA ASP A 18 -4.43 -15.44 -24.74
C ASP A 18 -3.57 -14.23 -25.14
N ARG A 19 -2.57 -13.90 -24.32
CA ARG A 19 -1.58 -12.82 -24.54
C ARG A 19 -2.22 -11.49 -24.99
N GLY A 20 -3.31 -11.06 -24.36
CA GLY A 20 -4.00 -9.80 -24.71
C GLY A 20 -4.80 -9.82 -26.01
N ILE A 21 -5.05 -11.01 -26.58
CA ILE A 21 -5.96 -11.22 -27.69
C ILE A 21 -7.13 -12.08 -27.20
N TRP A 22 -8.34 -11.57 -27.41
CA TRP A 22 -9.56 -12.31 -27.20
C TRP A 22 -9.91 -13.13 -28.43
N TYR A 23 -10.34 -14.36 -28.20
CA TYR A 23 -10.77 -15.31 -29.21
C TYR A 23 -12.21 -15.70 -28.95
N VAL A 24 -13.02 -15.65 -30.00
CA VAL A 24 -14.30 -16.36 -30.04
C VAL A 24 -14.12 -17.53 -30.99
N GLY A 25 -13.96 -18.72 -30.42
CA GLY A 25 -13.87 -19.96 -31.18
C GLY A 25 -15.25 -20.37 -31.66
N ILE A 26 -15.35 -20.69 -32.93
CA ILE A 26 -16.58 -21.12 -33.60
C ILE A 26 -16.45 -22.62 -33.84
N TYR A 27 -17.41 -23.38 -33.32
CA TYR A 27 -17.44 -24.83 -33.40
C TYR A 27 -18.65 -25.30 -34.19
N ARG A 28 -18.47 -26.38 -34.95
CA ARG A 28 -19.54 -27.13 -35.59
C ARG A 28 -19.42 -28.60 -35.25
N ASP A 29 -20.47 -29.20 -34.71
CA ASP A 29 -20.53 -30.62 -34.37
C ASP A 29 -19.36 -31.10 -33.49
N GLY A 30 -18.87 -30.19 -32.62
CA GLY A 30 -17.76 -30.43 -31.70
C GLY A 30 -16.37 -30.08 -32.25
N GLU A 31 -16.24 -29.78 -33.55
CA GLU A 31 -14.97 -29.41 -34.17
C GLU A 31 -14.83 -27.88 -34.30
N LYS A 32 -13.64 -27.35 -33.96
CA LYS A 32 -13.35 -25.92 -34.13
C LYS A 32 -13.12 -25.62 -35.61
N ILE A 33 -13.95 -24.75 -36.17
CA ILE A 33 -13.94 -24.43 -37.60
C ILE A 33 -13.39 -23.04 -37.91
N ALA A 34 -13.44 -22.11 -36.94
CA ALA A 34 -12.92 -20.75 -37.12
C ALA A 34 -12.68 -20.03 -35.79
N ASP A 35 -11.96 -18.91 -35.85
CA ASP A 35 -11.74 -17.97 -34.75
C ASP A 35 -12.05 -16.53 -35.17
N ASP A 36 -12.71 -15.76 -34.29
CA ASP A 36 -12.69 -14.29 -34.32
C ASP A 36 -11.71 -13.78 -33.26
N ALA A 37 -10.55 -13.30 -33.71
CA ALA A 37 -9.52 -12.75 -32.84
C ALA A 37 -9.63 -11.21 -32.77
N SER A 38 -9.60 -10.64 -31.58
CA SER A 38 -9.63 -9.18 -31.40
C SER A 38 -8.92 -8.74 -30.12
N ARG A 39 -8.46 -7.48 -30.09
CA ARG A 39 -7.80 -6.90 -28.90
C ARG A 39 -8.78 -6.48 -27.79
N GLY A 40 -10.08 -6.41 -28.09
CA GLY A 40 -11.11 -5.96 -27.15
C GLY A 40 -11.93 -7.13 -26.66
N ASN A 41 -12.41 -7.08 -25.42
CA ASN A 41 -13.29 -8.11 -24.89
C ASN A 41 -14.54 -8.23 -25.79
N PRO A 42 -14.85 -9.43 -26.33
CA PRO A 42 -15.91 -9.62 -27.32
C PRO A 42 -17.31 -9.32 -26.77
N LEU A 43 -17.51 -9.45 -25.45
CA LEU A 43 -18.76 -9.13 -24.76
C LEU A 43 -19.07 -7.63 -24.67
N ILE A 44 -18.05 -6.79 -24.76
CA ILE A 44 -18.17 -5.33 -24.60
C ILE A 44 -17.96 -4.61 -25.94
N THR A 45 -17.15 -5.21 -26.81
CA THR A 45 -16.79 -4.62 -28.10
C THR A 45 -17.99 -4.56 -29.04
N LYS A 46 -18.41 -3.34 -29.40
CA LYS A 46 -19.53 -3.13 -30.34
C LYS A 46 -19.25 -3.80 -31.68
N GLY A 47 -20.27 -4.48 -32.21
CA GLY A 47 -20.22 -5.08 -33.54
C GLY A 47 -19.52 -6.45 -33.62
N THR A 48 -19.10 -7.05 -32.51
CA THR A 48 -18.54 -8.41 -32.48
C THR A 48 -19.52 -9.45 -33.05
N ALA A 49 -20.79 -9.41 -32.63
CA ALA A 49 -21.81 -10.31 -33.16
C ALA A 49 -21.99 -10.19 -34.69
N LYS A 50 -21.89 -8.96 -35.22
CA LYS A 50 -21.93 -8.71 -36.67
C LYS A 50 -20.73 -9.36 -37.37
N ARG A 51 -19.51 -9.22 -36.84
CA ARG A 51 -18.31 -9.84 -37.44
C ARG A 51 -18.40 -11.36 -37.45
N ILE A 52 -18.85 -11.96 -36.34
CA ILE A 52 -19.06 -13.41 -36.24
C ILE A 52 -20.11 -13.86 -37.25
N ALA A 53 -21.24 -13.16 -37.36
CA ALA A 53 -22.27 -13.45 -38.35
C ALA A 53 -21.76 -13.33 -39.80
N ASP A 54 -20.95 -12.31 -40.10
CA ASP A 54 -20.34 -12.12 -41.42
C ASP A 54 -19.36 -13.28 -41.73
N ARG A 55 -18.60 -13.75 -40.74
CA ARG A 55 -17.69 -14.89 -40.87
C ARG A 55 -18.45 -16.21 -41.06
N MET A 56 -19.47 -16.47 -40.24
CA MET A 56 -20.32 -17.65 -40.38
C MET A 56 -21.08 -17.67 -41.70
N LYS A 57 -21.50 -16.52 -42.23
CA LYS A 57 -22.17 -16.46 -43.54
C LYS A 57 -21.22 -16.78 -44.69
N LYS A 58 -19.92 -16.46 -44.57
CA LYS A 58 -18.90 -16.83 -45.55
C LYS A 58 -18.66 -18.34 -45.55
N GLU A 59 -18.54 -18.94 -44.37
CA GLU A 59 -18.28 -20.37 -44.22
C GLU A 59 -19.52 -21.23 -44.53
N PHE A 60 -20.69 -20.74 -44.14
CA PHE A 60 -21.98 -21.41 -44.32
C PHE A 60 -22.99 -20.49 -45.00
N PRO A 61 -22.97 -20.42 -46.35
CA PRO A 61 -23.85 -19.55 -47.12
C PRO A 61 -25.34 -19.83 -46.91
N HIS A 62 -25.72 -21.01 -46.40
CA HIS A 62 -27.11 -21.38 -46.13
C HIS A 62 -27.67 -20.79 -44.83
N LEU A 63 -26.82 -20.35 -43.88
CA LEU A 63 -27.29 -19.78 -42.62
C LEU A 63 -27.87 -18.37 -42.82
N ASP A 64 -28.95 -18.05 -42.11
CA ASP A 64 -29.46 -16.68 -42.05
C ASP A 64 -28.55 -15.81 -41.18
N ARG A 65 -27.91 -14.82 -41.81
CA ARG A 65 -27.01 -13.86 -41.17
C ARG A 65 -27.67 -13.12 -40.01
N LYS A 66 -28.95 -12.74 -40.14
CA LYS A 66 -29.66 -12.03 -39.05
C LYS A 66 -29.94 -12.96 -37.88
N ALA A 67 -30.33 -14.21 -38.16
CA ALA A 67 -30.53 -15.21 -37.13
C ALA A 67 -29.23 -15.52 -36.37
N VAL A 68 -28.10 -15.64 -37.10
CA VAL A 68 -26.76 -15.81 -36.50
C VAL A 68 -26.41 -14.63 -35.62
N GLN A 69 -26.51 -13.41 -36.12
CA GLN A 69 -26.22 -12.22 -35.33
C GLN A 69 -27.05 -12.19 -34.04
N GLY A 70 -28.37 -12.45 -34.13
CA GLY A 70 -29.25 -12.48 -32.97
C GLY A 70 -28.96 -13.61 -31.98
N ALA A 71 -28.49 -14.76 -32.45
CA ALA A 71 -28.06 -15.87 -31.59
C ALA A 71 -26.78 -15.52 -30.83
N VAL A 72 -25.80 -14.90 -31.50
CA VAL A 72 -24.57 -14.44 -30.87
C VAL A 72 -24.85 -13.34 -29.85
N ASP A 73 -25.72 -12.39 -30.15
CA ASP A 73 -26.12 -11.33 -29.22
C ASP A 73 -26.77 -11.92 -27.96
N ARG A 74 -27.68 -12.90 -28.10
CA ARG A 74 -28.28 -13.61 -26.95
C ARG A 74 -27.27 -14.39 -26.13
N PHE A 75 -26.33 -15.07 -26.80
CA PHE A 75 -25.24 -15.76 -26.12
C PHE A 75 -24.39 -14.79 -25.29
N PHE A 76 -23.99 -13.67 -25.87
CA PHE A 76 -23.23 -12.65 -25.13
C PHE A 76 -24.01 -12.02 -23.99
N GLU A 77 -25.32 -11.80 -24.14
CA GLU A 77 -26.15 -11.38 -22.99
C GLU A 77 -26.22 -12.46 -21.91
N ALA A 78 -26.45 -13.72 -22.26
CA ALA A 78 -26.50 -14.80 -21.28
C ALA A 78 -25.19 -14.94 -20.50
N VAL A 79 -24.03 -14.80 -21.17
CA VAL A 79 -22.72 -14.83 -20.51
C VAL A 79 -22.52 -13.62 -19.58
N ARG A 80 -22.99 -12.42 -19.98
CA ARG A 80 -22.96 -11.24 -19.12
C ARG A 80 -23.88 -11.37 -17.90
N GLU A 81 -25.07 -11.94 -18.08
CA GLU A 81 -26.06 -12.13 -17.01
C GLU A 81 -25.69 -13.26 -16.05
N ALA A 82 -24.95 -14.27 -16.53
CA ALA A 82 -24.49 -15.39 -15.71
C ALA A 82 -23.34 -15.05 -14.74
N ASP A 83 -22.79 -13.83 -14.82
CA ASP A 83 -21.59 -13.41 -14.07
C ASP A 83 -20.43 -14.43 -14.16
N GLU A 84 -20.35 -15.16 -15.29
CA GLU A 84 -19.17 -15.94 -15.62
C GLU A 84 -18.07 -14.93 -15.89
N ALA A 85 -17.28 -14.61 -14.85
CA ALA A 85 -16.24 -13.60 -14.87
C ALA A 85 -15.24 -13.86 -16.00
N LEU A 86 -15.51 -13.30 -17.18
CA LEU A 86 -14.51 -13.08 -18.22
C LEU A 86 -13.68 -11.88 -17.75
N THR A 87 -12.85 -12.14 -16.74
CA THR A 87 -11.89 -11.19 -16.16
C THR A 87 -11.06 -10.62 -17.30
N SER A 88 -10.78 -9.31 -17.28
CA SER A 88 -9.98 -8.73 -18.35
C SER A 88 -8.58 -9.35 -18.36
N ASP A 89 -7.92 -9.38 -19.53
CA ASP A 89 -6.55 -9.93 -19.66
C ASP A 89 -5.58 -9.30 -18.65
N ALA A 90 -5.72 -7.99 -18.40
CA ALA A 90 -4.91 -7.27 -17.42
C ALA A 90 -5.14 -7.79 -15.99
N VAL A 91 -6.40 -7.97 -15.60
CA VAL A 91 -6.76 -8.48 -14.27
C VAL A 91 -6.29 -9.93 -14.12
N TYR A 92 -6.56 -10.78 -15.11
CA TYR A 92 -6.14 -12.17 -15.09
C TYR A 92 -4.62 -12.31 -14.95
N ARG A 93 -3.84 -11.53 -15.72
CA ARG A 93 -2.38 -11.57 -15.67
C ARG A 93 -1.85 -11.15 -14.31
N VAL A 94 -2.39 -10.09 -13.72
CA VAL A 94 -1.92 -9.62 -12.40
C VAL A 94 -2.30 -10.60 -11.30
N ILE A 95 -3.55 -11.05 -11.27
CA ILE A 95 -4.03 -12.00 -10.25
C ILE A 95 -3.27 -13.32 -10.35
N SER A 96 -3.12 -13.88 -11.56
CA SER A 96 -2.43 -15.17 -11.75
C SER A 96 -0.93 -15.08 -11.43
N ALA A 97 -0.33 -13.90 -11.58
CA ALA A 97 1.06 -13.66 -11.23
C ALA A 97 1.26 -13.32 -9.74
N THR A 98 0.20 -13.02 -8.99
CA THR A 98 0.31 -12.61 -7.58
C THR A 98 0.46 -13.84 -6.70
N GLU A 99 1.60 -13.97 -6.01
CA GLU A 99 1.84 -15.06 -5.06
C GLU A 99 1.31 -14.72 -3.66
N ARG A 100 1.57 -13.50 -3.20
CA ARG A 100 1.17 -13.01 -1.88
C ARG A 100 1.16 -11.49 -1.83
N VAL A 101 0.39 -10.94 -0.90
CA VAL A 101 0.32 -9.51 -0.65
C VAL A 101 0.62 -9.25 0.82
N GLU A 102 1.58 -8.38 1.08
CA GLU A 102 1.89 -7.89 2.41
C GLU A 102 1.36 -6.46 2.58
N ARG A 103 0.71 -6.20 3.71
CA ARG A 103 0.41 -4.85 4.16
C ARG A 103 1.39 -4.49 5.27
N GLU A 104 2.39 -3.69 4.93
CA GLU A 104 3.34 -3.17 5.89
C GLU A 104 2.62 -2.19 6.83
N MET A 105 2.66 -2.49 8.13
CA MET A 105 1.99 -1.70 9.16
C MET A 105 2.80 -0.44 9.54
N SER A 106 3.33 0.25 8.53
CA SER A 106 4.00 1.54 8.64
C SER A 106 2.99 2.71 8.75
N ASP A 107 3.46 3.90 9.13
CA ASP A 107 2.68 5.13 9.17
C ASP A 107 3.22 6.17 8.16
N PRO A 108 2.66 6.29 6.93
CA PRO A 108 1.46 5.60 6.43
C PRO A 108 1.73 4.15 5.93
N PRO A 109 0.70 3.29 5.83
CA PRO A 109 0.86 1.91 5.37
C PRO A 109 1.33 1.82 3.91
N ALA A 110 2.12 0.78 3.64
CA ALA A 110 2.52 0.38 2.30
C ALA A 110 2.02 -1.04 2.00
N TYR A 111 1.94 -1.36 0.71
CA TYR A 111 1.52 -2.65 0.20
C TYR A 111 2.60 -3.18 -0.74
N VAL A 112 3.04 -4.40 -0.48
CA VAL A 112 4.03 -5.11 -1.30
C VAL A 112 3.37 -6.34 -1.90
N VAL A 113 3.25 -6.36 -3.23
CA VAL A 113 2.67 -7.47 -3.99
C VAL A 113 3.79 -8.30 -4.57
N TYR A 114 3.99 -9.51 -4.06
CA TYR A 114 5.02 -10.43 -4.54
C TYR A 114 4.50 -11.22 -5.72
N LEU A 115 5.34 -11.35 -6.74
CA LEU A 115 5.00 -11.98 -8.01
C LEU A 115 5.72 -13.32 -8.19
N ASP A 116 5.18 -14.17 -9.08
CA ASP A 116 5.68 -15.52 -9.42
C ASP A 116 7.13 -15.61 -9.91
N ASN A 117 7.75 -14.49 -10.23
CA ASN A 117 9.13 -14.38 -10.71
C ASN A 117 10.10 -13.90 -9.62
N GLY A 118 9.62 -13.72 -8.39
CA GLY A 118 10.40 -13.21 -7.26
C GLY A 118 10.51 -11.69 -7.18
N ASP A 119 9.98 -10.95 -8.16
CA ASP A 119 9.90 -9.48 -8.09
C ASP A 119 8.67 -9.04 -7.27
N CYS A 120 8.60 -7.74 -6.94
CA CYS A 120 7.46 -7.19 -6.22
C CYS A 120 7.00 -5.83 -6.77
N LEU A 121 5.71 -5.55 -6.64
CA LEU A 121 5.11 -4.25 -6.91
C LEU A 121 4.82 -3.55 -5.58
N GLU A 122 5.43 -2.39 -5.37
CA GLU A 122 5.25 -1.58 -4.17
C GLU A 122 4.26 -0.43 -4.38
N PHE A 123 3.29 -0.31 -3.49
CA PHE A 123 2.27 0.73 -3.52
C PHE A 123 2.13 1.41 -2.16
N SER A 124 2.02 2.74 -2.16
CA SER A 124 1.55 3.46 -0.99
C SER A 124 0.03 3.29 -0.83
N ASN A 125 -0.48 3.48 0.39
CA ASN A 125 -1.93 3.55 0.60
C ASN A 125 -2.62 4.61 -0.29
N ARG A 126 -1.92 5.70 -0.63
CA ARG A 126 -2.44 6.74 -1.54
C ARG A 126 -2.58 6.24 -2.97
N ASP A 127 -1.62 5.44 -3.45
CA ASP A 127 -1.66 4.89 -4.81
C ASP A 127 -2.88 3.99 -5.00
N LEU A 128 -3.12 3.09 -4.03
CA LEU A 128 -4.26 2.18 -4.08
C LEU A 128 -5.59 2.92 -3.89
N ALA A 129 -5.66 3.90 -2.99
CA ALA A 129 -6.87 4.70 -2.80
C ALA A 129 -7.24 5.54 -4.03
N ALA A 130 -6.24 6.04 -4.76
CA ALA A 130 -6.48 6.80 -6.00
C ALA A 130 -6.88 5.88 -7.17
N ALA A 131 -6.48 4.61 -7.13
CA ALA A 131 -6.73 3.60 -8.15
C ALA A 131 -6.45 4.10 -9.58
N GLN A 132 -5.39 4.91 -9.75
CA GLN A 132 -5.05 5.45 -11.06
C GLN A 132 -4.36 4.37 -11.90
N PRO A 133 -4.82 4.11 -13.15
CA PRO A 133 -4.28 3.02 -13.97
C PRO A 133 -2.78 3.15 -14.24
N ILE A 134 -2.27 4.38 -14.29
CA ILE A 134 -0.85 4.63 -14.55
C ILE A 134 0.03 3.96 -13.48
N SER A 135 -0.41 3.95 -12.22
CA SER A 135 0.35 3.40 -11.09
C SER A 135 0.68 1.91 -11.27
N ILE A 136 -0.27 1.11 -11.75
CA ILE A 136 -0.05 -0.32 -11.99
C ILE A 136 0.59 -0.58 -13.36
N ASN A 137 0.20 0.16 -14.40
CA ASN A 137 0.73 -0.05 -15.75
C ASN A 137 2.23 0.23 -15.84
N GLU A 138 2.71 1.33 -15.23
CA GLU A 138 4.14 1.68 -15.23
C GLU A 138 4.97 0.67 -14.44
N ARG A 139 4.51 0.27 -13.25
CA ARG A 139 5.22 -0.71 -12.41
C ARG A 139 5.25 -2.10 -13.06
N TRP A 140 4.13 -2.53 -13.64
CA TRP A 140 4.09 -3.78 -14.39
C TRP A 140 5.07 -3.76 -15.57
N GLN A 141 5.07 -2.69 -16.36
CA GLN A 141 5.98 -2.56 -17.50
C GLN A 141 7.45 -2.54 -17.06
N ALA A 142 7.77 -1.92 -15.92
CA ALA A 142 9.13 -1.88 -15.39
C ALA A 142 9.66 -3.27 -15.00
N ILE A 143 8.80 -4.14 -14.48
CA ILE A 143 9.18 -5.47 -13.98
C ILE A 143 9.07 -6.54 -15.06
N ARG A 144 7.98 -6.55 -15.83
CA ARG A 144 7.68 -7.58 -16.83
C ARG A 144 8.16 -7.23 -18.24
N PHE A 145 8.64 -5.99 -18.45
CA PHE A 145 9.06 -5.48 -19.76
C PHE A 145 7.98 -5.55 -20.84
N GLU A 146 6.71 -5.57 -20.46
CA GLU A 146 5.56 -5.66 -21.36
C GLU A 146 4.39 -4.77 -20.87
N PRO A 147 3.55 -4.25 -21.77
CA PRO A 147 2.43 -3.41 -21.36
C PRO A 147 1.29 -4.24 -20.73
N LEU A 148 0.79 -3.78 -19.59
CA LEU A 148 -0.40 -4.35 -18.94
C LEU A 148 -1.70 -3.85 -19.57
N ARG A 149 -1.78 -2.54 -19.86
CA ARG A 149 -2.98 -1.85 -20.40
C ARG A 149 -4.22 -1.95 -19.51
N ALA A 150 -4.02 -2.02 -18.19
CA ALA A 150 -5.11 -1.94 -17.23
C ALA A 150 -5.84 -0.59 -17.34
N THR A 151 -7.16 -0.62 -17.26
CA THR A 151 -8.04 0.54 -17.08
C THR A 151 -8.27 0.81 -15.60
N GLN A 152 -9.04 1.87 -15.28
CA GLN A 152 -9.36 2.20 -13.89
C GLN A 152 -10.24 1.12 -13.25
N ARG A 153 -11.15 0.51 -14.03
CA ARG A 153 -11.97 -0.60 -13.56
C ARG A 153 -11.12 -1.82 -13.27
N ASP A 154 -10.20 -2.17 -14.17
CA ASP A 154 -9.29 -3.31 -14.00
C ASP A 154 -8.45 -3.15 -12.73
N PHE A 155 -7.91 -1.94 -12.49
CA PHE A 155 -7.11 -1.71 -11.31
C PHE A 155 -7.93 -1.79 -10.01
N GLY A 156 -9.18 -1.32 -10.02
CA GLY A 156 -10.10 -1.51 -8.89
C GLY A 156 -10.30 -3.00 -8.55
N GLU A 157 -10.55 -3.82 -9.56
CA GLU A 157 -10.77 -5.27 -9.40
C GLU A 157 -9.50 -5.99 -8.87
N ILE A 158 -8.33 -5.57 -9.35
CA ILE A 158 -7.03 -6.05 -8.85
C ILE A 158 -6.82 -5.65 -7.38
N ILE A 159 -7.15 -4.40 -7.01
CA ILE A 159 -7.02 -3.92 -5.63
C ILE A 159 -7.93 -4.72 -4.70
N ASP A 160 -9.18 -4.97 -5.10
CA ASP A 160 -10.13 -5.78 -4.33
C ASP A 160 -9.58 -7.19 -4.08
N HIS A 161 -8.99 -7.81 -5.11
CA HIS A 161 -8.32 -9.10 -4.97
C HIS A 161 -7.15 -9.02 -3.98
N TRP A 162 -6.25 -8.05 -4.13
CA TRP A 162 -5.10 -7.88 -3.24
C TRP A 162 -5.51 -7.64 -1.79
N PHE A 163 -6.52 -6.80 -1.53
CA PHE A 163 -7.03 -6.57 -0.19
C PHE A 163 -7.65 -7.82 0.44
N SER A 164 -8.24 -8.72 -0.35
CA SER A 164 -8.79 -9.97 0.15
C SER A 164 -7.74 -10.96 0.66
N MET A 165 -6.49 -10.86 0.18
CA MET A 165 -5.39 -11.76 0.54
C MET A 165 -4.25 -11.09 1.32
N ALA A 166 -4.32 -9.77 1.54
CA ALA A 166 -3.27 -9.02 2.19
C ALA A 166 -3.07 -9.45 3.65
N VAL A 167 -1.84 -9.85 3.99
CA VAL A 167 -1.45 -10.20 5.36
C VAL A 167 -0.72 -9.01 5.99
N PRO A 168 -1.10 -8.58 7.21
CA PRO A 168 -0.37 -7.53 7.91
C PRO A 168 1.02 -8.03 8.32
N VAL A 169 2.05 -7.23 8.03
CA VAL A 169 3.44 -7.52 8.43
C VAL A 169 4.10 -6.31 9.07
N ASP A 170 5.13 -6.56 9.86
CA ASP A 170 6.01 -5.49 10.32
C ASP A 170 6.86 -4.99 9.16
N PRO A 171 7.02 -3.66 9.01
CA PRO A 171 7.85 -3.11 7.95
C PRO A 171 9.32 -3.50 8.16
N PRO A 172 10.09 -3.64 7.07
CA PRO A 172 11.52 -3.98 7.15
C PRO A 172 12.37 -2.86 7.78
N GLY A 173 11.83 -1.64 7.86
CA GLY A 173 12.44 -0.48 8.49
C GLY A 173 11.63 0.07 9.67
N ALA A 174 11.84 1.35 9.98
CA ALA A 174 11.09 2.04 11.02
C ALA A 174 9.57 1.99 10.74
N LYS A 175 8.75 1.66 11.74
CA LYS A 175 7.28 1.63 11.55
C LYS A 175 6.71 3.02 11.38
N SER A 176 7.43 4.05 11.79
CA SER A 176 7.03 5.44 11.59
C SER A 176 8.24 6.31 11.31
N PRO A 177 8.13 7.35 10.44
CA PRO A 177 9.16 8.37 10.33
C PRO A 177 9.43 9.07 11.69
N TRP A 178 8.45 9.06 12.59
CA TRP A 178 8.56 9.62 13.93
C TRP A 178 9.47 8.81 14.86
N GLU A 179 9.70 7.51 14.63
CA GLU A 179 10.63 6.70 15.44
C GLU A 179 12.03 7.32 15.43
N ARG A 180 12.57 7.58 14.24
CA ARG A 180 13.89 8.22 14.08
C ARG A 180 13.96 9.62 14.66
N ILE A 181 12.86 10.38 14.61
CA ILE A 181 12.81 11.73 15.17
C ILE A 181 12.79 11.67 16.70
N THR A 182 12.10 10.68 17.27
CA THR A 182 12.10 10.40 18.70
C THR A 182 13.48 9.98 19.20
N GLU A 183 14.18 9.08 18.50
CA GLU A 183 15.57 8.69 18.82
C GLU A 183 16.52 9.89 18.80
N LYS A 184 16.38 10.79 17.81
CA LYS A 184 17.14 12.04 17.76
C LYS A 184 16.82 12.97 18.93
N LEU A 185 15.56 13.03 19.35
CA LEU A 185 15.14 13.82 20.51
C LEU A 185 15.77 13.27 21.79
N GLU A 186 15.73 11.94 21.99
CA GLU A 186 16.37 11.26 23.11
C GLU A 186 17.87 11.56 23.15
N THR A 187 18.56 11.41 22.01
CA THR A 187 19.99 11.73 21.87
C THR A 187 20.29 13.20 22.19
N ARG A 188 19.40 14.13 21.78
CA ARG A 188 19.55 15.57 22.02
C ARG A 188 19.42 15.92 23.52
N ILE A 189 18.55 15.23 24.25
CA ILE A 189 18.32 15.51 25.68
C ILE A 189 19.20 14.69 26.62
N ALA A 190 19.78 13.58 26.15
CA ALA A 190 20.69 12.72 26.93
C ALA A 190 21.83 13.48 27.63
N PRO A 191 22.56 14.43 27.00
CA PRO A 191 23.63 15.16 27.67
C PRO A 191 23.16 16.30 28.58
N LEU A 192 21.86 16.64 28.59
CA LEU A 192 21.35 17.76 29.39
C LEU A 192 21.19 17.37 30.87
N PRO A 193 21.50 18.28 31.82
CA PRO A 193 21.42 17.96 33.24
C PRO A 193 19.97 17.79 33.72
N ARG A 194 19.70 16.71 34.46
CA ARG A 194 18.40 16.40 35.06
C ARG A 194 18.23 17.12 36.41
N GLU A 195 17.88 18.40 36.35
CA GLU A 195 17.65 19.23 37.55
C GLU A 195 16.16 19.25 37.96
N THR A 196 15.90 19.27 39.27
CA THR A 196 14.55 19.39 39.85
C THR A 196 14.08 20.82 40.09
N ASP A 197 14.99 21.80 39.97
CA ASP A 197 14.62 23.21 39.99
C ASP A 197 13.95 23.60 38.66
N ARG A 198 12.76 24.21 38.75
CA ARG A 198 11.99 24.63 37.59
C ARG A 198 12.72 25.68 36.73
N SER A 199 13.71 26.39 37.26
CA SER A 199 14.57 27.27 36.44
C SER A 199 15.38 26.52 35.38
N ALA A 200 15.66 25.23 35.58
CA ALA A 200 16.38 24.38 34.64
C ALA A 200 15.71 24.34 33.26
N LEU A 201 14.38 24.41 33.20
CA LEU A 201 13.63 24.43 31.95
C LEU A 201 14.02 25.62 31.05
N LYS A 202 14.39 26.77 31.64
CA LYS A 202 14.90 27.92 30.88
C LYS A 202 16.38 27.79 30.57
N LYS A 203 17.19 27.36 31.55
CA LYS A 203 18.65 27.32 31.45
C LYS A 203 19.15 26.21 30.52
N HIS A 204 18.55 25.03 30.62
CA HIS A 204 18.98 23.80 29.93
C HIS A 204 17.95 23.29 28.92
N GLY A 205 16.70 23.73 29.00
CA GLY A 205 15.63 23.27 28.12
C GLY A 205 14.88 22.03 28.62
N ILE A 206 15.31 21.45 29.74
CA ILE A 206 14.62 20.35 30.42
C ILE A 206 14.46 20.63 31.93
N TRP A 207 13.44 20.05 32.56
CA TRP A 207 13.20 20.10 34.00
C TRP A 207 12.48 18.83 34.46
N GLN A 208 12.99 18.19 35.52
CA GLN A 208 12.36 17.04 36.14
C GLN A 208 11.39 17.49 37.24
N ASP A 209 10.09 17.19 37.13
CA ASP A 209 9.16 17.47 38.23
C ASP A 209 9.59 16.66 39.48
N PRO A 210 9.79 17.30 40.66
CA PRO A 210 10.30 16.63 41.85
C PRO A 210 9.31 15.66 42.52
N LYS A 211 8.06 15.58 42.05
CA LYS A 211 7.10 14.60 42.55
C LYS A 211 7.57 13.16 42.25
N PRO A 212 7.16 12.17 43.06
CA PRO A 212 7.26 10.76 42.66
C PRO A 212 6.60 10.56 41.29
N ASP A 213 7.29 9.89 40.38
CA ASP A 213 6.89 9.70 38.97
C ASP A 213 6.63 11.03 38.23
N GLY A 214 7.31 12.10 38.65
CA GLY A 214 7.22 13.40 38.02
C GLY A 214 7.61 13.37 36.54
N LEU A 215 6.95 14.17 35.73
CA LEU A 215 7.21 14.23 34.30
C LEU A 215 8.55 14.93 34.00
N LEU A 216 9.20 14.48 32.93
CA LEU A 216 10.30 15.20 32.31
C LEU A 216 9.75 16.28 31.39
N TRP A 217 9.83 17.53 31.81
CA TRP A 217 9.41 18.66 30.99
C TRP A 217 10.50 19.04 29.99
N VAL A 218 10.20 18.98 28.69
CA VAL A 218 11.11 19.35 27.60
C VAL A 218 10.56 20.55 26.84
N ARG A 219 11.39 21.55 26.60
CA ARG A 219 11.00 22.80 25.95
C ARG A 219 10.58 22.55 24.49
N SER A 220 9.54 23.28 24.05
CA SER A 220 8.89 23.05 22.76
C SER A 220 9.78 23.44 21.58
N ASP A 221 10.63 24.46 21.72
CA ASP A 221 11.61 24.86 20.70
C ASP A 221 12.65 23.76 20.46
N LEU A 222 13.17 23.11 21.51
CA LEU A 222 14.10 21.98 21.38
C LEU A 222 13.48 20.83 20.58
N ILE A 223 12.21 20.50 20.87
CA ILE A 223 11.47 19.49 20.10
C ILE A 223 11.27 19.94 18.65
N GLN A 224 10.90 21.20 18.42
CA GLN A 224 10.67 21.75 17.07
C GLN A 224 11.95 21.81 16.23
N GLU A 225 13.09 22.10 16.84
CA GLU A 225 14.41 22.03 16.20
C GLU A 225 14.70 20.61 15.70
N VAL A 226 14.50 19.59 16.54
CA VAL A 226 14.72 18.18 16.15
C VAL A 226 13.80 17.76 14.99
N ILE A 227 12.53 18.18 15.01
CA ILE A 227 11.59 17.89 13.90
C ILE A 227 12.04 18.58 12.61
N THR A 228 12.45 19.86 12.71
CA THR A 228 12.87 20.66 11.55
C THR A 228 14.17 20.12 10.94
N GLU A 229 15.14 19.73 11.77
CA GLU A 229 16.40 19.10 11.32
C GLU A 229 16.17 17.75 10.62
N ALA A 230 15.05 17.08 10.91
CA ALA A 230 14.64 15.86 10.21
C ALA A 230 13.89 16.13 8.88
N GLY A 231 13.68 17.39 8.50
CA GLY A 231 12.97 17.78 7.28
C GLY A 231 11.45 17.77 7.40
N GLU A 232 10.92 17.56 8.61
CA GLU A 232 9.49 17.51 8.88
C GLU A 232 8.94 18.86 9.35
N ASN A 233 7.62 19.05 9.25
CA ASN A 233 6.97 20.27 9.71
C ASN A 233 6.85 20.26 11.25
N PRO A 234 7.48 21.21 11.99
CA PRO A 234 7.40 21.28 13.46
C PRO A 234 5.99 21.54 14.01
N ASN A 235 5.05 21.93 13.16
CA ASN A 235 3.65 22.13 13.51
C ASN A 235 2.75 20.93 13.12
N ASP A 236 3.31 19.84 12.55
CA ASP A 236 2.52 18.64 12.30
C ASP A 236 2.18 17.95 13.63
N GLY A 237 0.89 17.89 13.95
CA GLY A 237 0.38 17.24 15.16
C GLY A 237 0.57 15.73 15.19
N ARG A 238 0.98 15.09 14.08
CA ARG A 238 1.25 13.65 14.03
C ARG A 238 2.38 13.22 14.95
N PHE A 239 3.43 14.02 15.11
CA PHE A 239 4.52 13.69 16.03
C PHE A 239 4.03 13.62 17.49
N ALA A 240 3.19 14.56 17.92
CA ALA A 240 2.59 14.52 19.26
C ALA A 240 1.70 13.28 19.45
N ARG A 241 0.89 12.94 18.46
CA ARG A 241 0.04 11.73 18.50
C ARG A 241 0.87 10.45 18.51
N TYR A 242 1.99 10.42 17.79
CA TYR A 242 2.95 9.32 17.83
C TYR A 242 3.50 9.14 19.25
N LEU A 243 4.03 10.20 19.86
CA LEU A 243 4.58 10.13 21.22
C LEU A 243 3.51 9.74 22.27
N GLU A 244 2.26 10.17 22.10
CA GLU A 244 1.14 9.74 22.97
C GLU A 244 0.86 8.24 22.84
N ARG A 245 0.87 7.70 21.62
CA ARG A 245 0.65 6.27 21.34
C ARG A 245 1.76 5.41 21.93
N GLU A 246 3.01 5.85 21.80
CA GLU A 246 4.18 5.20 22.40
C GLU A 246 4.31 5.44 23.91
N LYS A 247 3.35 6.15 24.53
CA LYS A 247 3.32 6.50 25.96
C LYS A 247 4.53 7.33 26.43
N ILE A 248 5.22 7.99 25.50
CA ILE A 248 6.34 8.89 25.78
C ILE A 248 5.79 10.27 26.17
N LEU A 249 4.78 10.80 25.48
CA LEU A 249 4.15 12.08 25.81
C LEU A 249 2.98 11.84 26.78
N ILE A 250 3.14 12.30 28.02
CA ILE A 250 2.11 12.19 29.06
C ILE A 250 1.27 13.48 29.12
N GLU A 251 1.92 14.64 28.97
CA GLU A 251 1.24 15.93 28.97
C GLU A 251 1.59 16.77 27.73
N ARG A 252 0.56 17.13 26.96
CA ARG A 252 0.69 18.03 25.81
C ARG A 252 1.34 19.36 26.17
N SER A 253 1.97 19.94 25.16
CA SER A 253 2.64 21.23 25.23
C SER A 253 1.80 22.31 25.92
N LYS A 254 2.30 22.86 27.03
CA LYS A 254 1.65 23.94 27.80
C LYS A 254 2.66 24.96 28.30
N LYS A 255 2.19 26.15 28.69
CA LYS A 255 3.04 27.19 29.29
C LYS A 255 3.40 26.79 30.72
N ILE A 256 4.69 26.78 31.06
CA ILE A 256 5.18 26.46 32.40
C ILE A 256 5.67 27.73 33.09
N ARG A 257 5.04 28.10 34.21
CA ARG A 257 5.46 29.27 34.99
C ARG A 257 6.73 28.96 35.77
N VAL A 258 7.81 29.64 35.43
CA VAL A 258 9.11 29.59 36.12
C VAL A 258 9.21 30.80 37.05
N PRO A 259 9.39 30.62 38.38
CA PRO A 259 9.57 31.73 39.32
C PRO A 259 10.74 32.64 38.93
N GLY A 260 10.59 33.95 39.13
CA GLY A 260 11.66 34.93 38.89
C GLY A 260 12.04 35.14 37.41
N ALA A 261 11.36 34.48 36.48
CA ALA A 261 11.70 34.54 35.06
C ALA A 261 10.56 35.19 34.26
N GLY A 262 10.91 35.87 33.16
CA GLY A 262 9.98 36.60 32.28
C GLY A 262 8.96 35.72 31.55
N VAL A 263 8.93 35.74 30.22
CA VAL A 263 7.93 34.96 29.44
C VAL A 263 8.00 33.46 29.79
N PRO A 264 6.87 32.81 30.16
CA PRO A 264 6.83 31.38 30.45
C PRO A 264 7.17 30.54 29.21
N PRO A 265 8.16 29.61 29.27
CA PRO A 265 8.42 28.71 28.16
C PRO A 265 7.24 27.76 27.96
N ARG A 266 7.08 27.28 26.72
CA ARG A 266 6.18 26.18 26.40
C ARG A 266 6.95 24.88 26.44
N ALA A 267 6.41 23.85 27.09
CA ALA A 267 7.09 22.57 27.28
C ALA A 267 6.10 21.41 27.25
N TRP A 268 6.60 20.23 26.89
CA TRP A 268 5.89 18.96 26.79
C TRP A 268 6.30 18.12 27.99
N GLY A 269 5.34 17.46 28.66
CA GLY A 269 5.63 16.57 29.78
C GLY A 269 5.81 15.15 29.26
N LEU A 270 7.05 14.69 29.20
CA LEU A 270 7.40 13.34 28.77
C LEU A 270 7.50 12.39 29.98
N ALA A 271 7.38 11.10 29.73
CA ALA A 271 7.68 10.07 30.71
C ALA A 271 9.14 10.22 31.19
N PRO A 272 9.41 10.18 32.51
CA PRO A 272 10.75 10.43 33.04
C PRO A 272 11.81 9.48 32.49
N GLU A 273 11.45 8.22 32.23
CA GLU A 273 12.29 7.17 31.66
C GLU A 273 12.75 7.43 30.23
N PHE A 274 12.13 8.37 29.51
CA PHE A 274 12.51 8.71 28.13
C PHE A 274 13.92 9.32 28.03
N LYS A 275 14.45 9.87 29.12
CA LYS A 275 15.83 10.34 29.16
C LYS A 275 16.71 9.30 29.85
N ILE A 276 17.68 8.77 29.11
CA ILE A 276 18.75 7.93 29.64
C ILE A 276 19.85 8.86 30.17
N ASP A 277 20.26 8.65 31.42
CA ASP A 277 21.40 9.36 32.01
C ASP A 277 22.68 8.62 31.67
N LEU A 278 23.69 9.34 31.17
CA LEU A 278 24.94 8.75 30.67
C LEU A 278 25.82 8.14 31.78
N ASP A 279 25.51 8.43 33.05
CA ASP A 279 26.22 7.90 34.23
C ASP A 279 25.69 6.51 34.68
N ASP A 280 24.59 6.02 34.09
CA ASP A 280 23.98 4.70 34.41
C ASP A 280 24.46 3.56 33.50
N ALA A 281 25.48 3.78 32.65
CA ALA A 281 26.16 2.69 31.99
C ALA A 281 26.93 1.86 33.04
N PRO A 282 26.77 0.52 33.12
CA PRO A 282 27.60 -0.30 33.97
C PRO A 282 29.03 -0.28 33.39
N GLY A 283 29.82 0.68 33.87
CA GLY A 283 31.26 0.73 33.66
C GLY A 283 31.85 -0.51 34.32
N GLY A 284 32.05 -1.56 33.52
CA GLY A 284 32.88 -2.69 33.89
C GLY A 284 34.25 -2.15 34.26
N SER A 285 34.52 -2.09 35.57
CA SER A 285 35.82 -1.75 36.12
C SER A 285 36.77 -2.89 35.77
N LEU A 286 37.48 -2.76 34.65
CA LEU A 286 38.72 -3.49 34.41
C LEU A 286 39.81 -2.77 35.20
N ALA A 287 39.87 -3.04 36.49
CA ALA A 287 40.99 -2.73 37.34
C ALA A 287 41.45 -4.04 38.00
N ASP A 288 42.28 -4.78 37.29
CA ASP A 288 43.20 -5.76 37.85
C ASP A 288 44.48 -5.71 37.00
N ASP A 289 45.32 -4.71 37.28
CA ASP A 289 46.75 -4.81 36.98
C ASP A 289 47.41 -5.53 38.18
N PRO A 290 48.03 -6.71 38.01
CA PRO A 290 48.79 -7.31 39.07
C PRO A 290 50.12 -6.57 39.20
N VAL A 291 50.32 -5.92 40.34
CA VAL A 291 51.63 -5.42 40.77
C VAL A 291 52.54 -6.63 40.98
N GLY A 292 53.60 -6.69 40.19
CA GLY A 292 54.72 -7.59 40.44
C GLY A 292 55.60 -7.05 41.57
N ASP A 293 55.94 -7.94 42.49
CA ASP A 293 57.28 -8.14 43.06
C ASP A 293 57.39 -9.61 43.54
#